data_AF-A0AA37S1L6-F1
#
_entry.id   AF-A0AA37S1L6-F1
#
_cell.length_a   1.000
_cell.length_b   1.000
_cell.length_c   1.000
_cell.angle_alpha   90.00
_cell.angle_beta   90.00
_cell.angle_gamma   90.00
#
_symmetry.space_group_name_H-M   'P 1'
#
loop_
_entity.id
_entity.type
_entity.pdbx_description
1 polymer ?
#
loop_
_entity_poly.entity_id
_entity_poly.type
_entity_poly.pdbx_seq_one_letter_code
_entity_poly.pdbx_strand_id
1 'polypeptide(L)'
;MATRPVFKVIKPFPYVQEELIDFEWHKGMAATQKQKSVRSLHNAAHNLFNDLNVLEISTKSESTLGISLSAFNLIVTLKNGREVPLENIFHASKVFENGGPFKELLTIPTHEVKRDSRLVESGCLTGFFSNGKTWPLTPKTVFYDWIYINALKLNKELHSQIIQYNAFTDIEFNPKKSVNCQARAAALYVSLVKNGTLEQVTRSADEFIAHLSQSIGSCASPVQKDLFI
;
A
#
# COMPACT_ATOMS: atom_id res chain seq x y z
N MET A 1 -5.46 18.66 -15.72
CA MET A 1 -5.63 18.52 -14.26
C MET A 1 -5.99 17.09 -13.92
N ALA A 2 -5.49 16.60 -12.79
CA ALA A 2 -5.95 15.39 -12.13
C ALA A 2 -5.92 15.61 -10.61
N THR A 3 -6.67 14.80 -9.87
CA THR A 3 -6.68 14.82 -8.41
C THR A 3 -6.07 13.52 -7.89
N ARG A 4 -5.12 13.61 -6.96
CA ARG A 4 -4.51 12.43 -6.31
C ARG A 4 -4.34 12.67 -4.81
N PRO A 5 -4.42 11.59 -4.00
CA PRO A 5 -4.17 11.69 -2.58
C PRO A 5 -2.68 11.86 -2.29
N VAL A 6 -2.39 12.73 -1.33
CA VAL A 6 -1.15 12.80 -0.57
C VAL A 6 -1.44 12.27 0.83
N PHE A 7 -0.71 11.25 1.25
CA PHE A 7 -0.92 10.61 2.55
C PHE A 7 0.05 11.19 3.58
N LYS A 8 -0.45 12.06 4.45
CA LYS A 8 0.32 12.70 5.51
C LYS A 8 0.36 11.84 6.76
N VAL A 9 1.54 11.78 7.38
CA VAL A 9 1.74 11.11 8.67
C VAL A 9 1.18 11.99 9.77
N ILE A 10 0.22 11.48 10.54
CA ILE A 10 -0.32 12.13 11.74
C ILE A 10 -0.10 11.23 12.96
N LYS A 11 0.10 11.83 14.14
CA LYS A 11 0.27 11.07 15.39
C LYS A 11 -1.03 10.45 15.90
N PRO A 12 -2.13 11.21 16.08
CA PRO A 12 -3.37 10.60 16.55
C PRO A 12 -3.91 9.62 15.49
N PHE A 13 -4.68 8.63 15.96
CA PHE A 13 -5.53 7.84 15.10
C PHE A 13 -6.36 8.78 14.19
N PRO A 14 -6.51 8.53 12.88
CA PRO A 14 -6.25 7.28 12.14
C PRO A 14 -4.81 7.11 11.60
N TYR A 15 -3.81 7.81 12.15
CA TYR A 15 -2.39 7.72 11.79
C TYR A 15 -2.00 8.25 10.40
N VAL A 16 -2.96 8.31 9.48
CA VAL A 16 -2.80 8.82 8.13
C VAL A 16 -3.91 9.81 7.83
N GLN A 17 -3.53 11.00 7.40
CA GLN A 17 -4.45 12.01 6.86
C GLN A 17 -4.33 12.02 5.34
N GLU A 18 -5.43 11.79 4.65
CA GLU A 18 -5.50 11.83 3.19
C GLU A 18 -5.89 13.25 2.72
N GLU A 19 -5.04 13.86 1.91
CA GLU A 19 -5.30 15.17 1.29
C GLU A 19 -5.41 15.01 -0.22
N LEU A 20 -6.56 15.36 -0.79
CA LEU A 20 -6.75 15.34 -2.24
C LEU A 20 -6.18 16.61 -2.87
N ILE A 21 -5.16 16.45 -3.71
CA ILE A 21 -4.46 17.57 -4.33
C ILE A 21 -4.73 17.57 -5.84
N ASP A 22 -5.15 18.71 -6.34
CA ASP A 22 -5.26 18.99 -7.77
C ASP A 22 -3.91 19.43 -8.32
N PHE A 23 -3.51 18.85 -9.45
CA PHE A 23 -2.22 19.11 -10.08
C PHE A 23 -2.28 18.94 -11.59
N GLU A 24 -1.25 19.43 -12.27
CA GLU A 24 -1.10 19.23 -13.71
C GLU A 24 -0.69 17.78 -13.99
N TRP A 25 -1.48 17.08 -14.80
CA TRP A 25 -1.20 15.70 -15.21
C TRP A 25 -0.59 15.67 -16.60
N HIS A 26 0.59 15.06 -16.72
CA HIS A 26 1.26 14.88 -18.01
C HIS A 26 0.87 13.52 -18.60
N LYS A 27 0.18 13.54 -19.74
CA LYS A 27 -0.27 12.34 -20.44
C LYS A 27 0.92 11.60 -21.06
N GLY A 28 0.90 10.28 -20.99
CA GLY A 28 1.93 9.42 -21.57
C GLY A 28 2.21 8.19 -20.70
N MET A 29 2.63 7.10 -21.34
CA MET A 29 3.01 5.86 -20.65
C MET A 29 4.49 5.83 -20.27
N ALA A 30 5.33 6.66 -20.90
CA ALA A 30 6.75 6.73 -20.61
C ALA A 30 7.01 7.13 -19.15
N ALA A 31 8.01 6.50 -18.52
CA ALA A 31 8.38 6.78 -17.13
C ALA A 31 8.68 8.27 -16.90
N THR A 32 9.36 8.92 -17.84
CA THR A 32 9.67 10.36 -17.80
C THR A 32 8.43 11.25 -17.77
N GLN A 33 7.33 10.85 -18.41
CA GLN A 33 6.06 11.60 -18.35
C GLN A 33 5.36 11.40 -17.01
N LYS A 34 5.46 10.20 -16.43
CA LYS A 34 4.96 9.94 -15.07
C LYS A 34 5.75 10.72 -14.03
N GLN A 35 7.06 10.78 -14.14
CA GLN A 35 7.93 11.58 -13.27
C GLN A 35 7.59 13.07 -13.32
N LYS A 36 7.25 13.63 -14.50
CA LYS A 36 6.72 15.01 -14.58
C LYS A 36 5.45 15.18 -13.75
N SER A 37 4.55 14.20 -13.81
CA SER A 37 3.30 14.21 -13.03
C SER A 37 3.56 14.08 -11.52
N VAL A 38 4.56 13.29 -11.12
CA VAL A 38 5.02 13.20 -9.72
C VAL A 38 5.51 14.57 -9.23
N ARG A 39 6.42 15.22 -9.98
CA ARG A 39 6.92 16.56 -9.62
C ARG A 39 5.81 17.59 -9.52
N SER A 40 4.86 17.57 -10.45
CA SER A 40 3.68 18.44 -10.43
C SER A 40 2.82 18.22 -9.17
N LEU A 41 2.56 16.97 -8.79
CA LEU A 41 1.84 16.64 -7.56
C LEU A 41 2.59 17.10 -6.30
N HIS A 42 3.90 16.84 -6.23
CA HIS A 42 4.73 17.25 -5.09
C HIS A 42 4.77 18.77 -4.95
N ASN A 43 4.99 19.50 -6.04
CA ASN A 43 4.97 20.96 -6.05
C ASN A 43 3.61 21.51 -5.59
N ALA A 44 2.50 20.95 -6.08
CA ALA A 44 1.17 21.34 -5.65
C ALA A 44 0.94 21.08 -4.16
N ALA A 45 1.43 19.96 -3.63
CA ALA A 45 1.36 19.64 -2.21
C ALA A 45 2.20 20.62 -1.36
N HIS A 46 3.42 20.95 -1.78
CA HIS A 46 4.29 21.91 -1.08
C HIS A 46 3.70 23.32 -1.05
N ASN A 47 3.01 23.74 -2.11
CA ASN A 47 2.33 25.04 -2.15
C ASN A 47 1.18 25.14 -1.14
N LEU A 48 0.58 24.00 -0.76
CA LEU A 48 -0.50 23.93 0.23
C LEU A 48 0.03 23.67 1.64
N PHE A 49 1.18 23.03 1.77
CA PHE A 49 1.76 22.58 3.04
C PHE A 49 3.29 22.76 3.05
N ASN A 50 3.75 23.79 3.75
CA ASN A 50 5.16 24.20 3.74
C ASN A 50 6.14 23.17 4.35
N ASP A 51 5.67 22.31 5.27
CA ASP A 51 6.54 21.42 6.05
C ASP A 51 6.53 19.96 5.58
N LEU A 52 6.06 19.70 4.36
CA LEU A 52 6.06 18.32 3.84
C LEU A 52 7.46 17.93 3.34
N ASN A 53 7.93 16.77 3.76
CA ASN A 53 8.96 15.99 3.10
C ASN A 53 8.25 14.80 2.44
N VAL A 54 7.96 14.95 1.15
CA VAL A 54 7.13 14.01 0.37
C VAL A 54 8.00 12.98 -0.32
N LEU A 55 7.66 11.70 -0.19
CA LEU A 55 8.27 10.62 -0.98
C LEU A 55 7.24 9.99 -1.92
N GLU A 56 7.57 9.96 -3.21
CA GLU A 56 6.84 9.14 -4.18
C GLU A 56 7.26 7.68 -4.01
N ILE A 57 6.31 6.81 -3.68
CA ILE A 57 6.49 5.36 -3.63
C ILE A 57 5.78 4.78 -4.84
N SER A 58 6.55 4.46 -5.87
CA SER A 58 6.14 3.74 -7.07
C SER A 58 7.35 3.38 -7.92
N THR A 59 7.15 2.54 -8.93
CA THR A 59 8.17 2.27 -9.96
C THR A 59 8.52 3.51 -10.80
N LYS A 60 7.81 4.63 -10.61
CA LYS A 60 8.00 5.91 -11.31
C LYS A 60 8.64 6.97 -10.44
N SER A 61 9.04 6.64 -9.21
CA SER A 61 9.77 7.54 -8.35
C SER A 61 11.12 7.93 -8.95
N GLU A 62 11.58 9.14 -8.66
CA GLU A 62 12.95 9.58 -8.98
C GLU A 62 13.94 9.22 -7.86
N SER A 63 13.43 8.83 -6.69
CA SER A 63 14.23 8.36 -5.56
C SER A 63 14.39 6.84 -5.59
N THR A 64 15.62 6.35 -5.43
CA THR A 64 15.91 4.91 -5.30
C THR A 64 15.15 4.30 -4.14
N LEU A 65 15.02 5.02 -3.01
CA LEU A 65 14.20 4.61 -1.87
C LEU A 65 12.74 4.42 -2.27
N GLY A 66 12.16 5.38 -2.99
CA GLY A 66 10.77 5.32 -3.45
C GLY A 66 10.49 4.15 -4.39
N ILE A 67 11.47 3.82 -5.25
CA ILE A 67 11.43 2.64 -6.12
C ILE A 67 11.47 1.35 -5.29
N SER A 68 12.40 1.24 -4.33
CA SER A 68 12.55 0.04 -3.48
C SER A 68 11.36 -0.19 -2.55
N LEU A 69 10.66 0.87 -2.14
CA LEU A 69 9.45 0.80 -1.33
C LEU A 69 8.19 0.41 -2.10
N SER A 70 8.23 0.38 -3.43
CA SER A 70 7.07 -0.04 -4.23
C SER A 70 6.76 -1.52 -4.00
N ALA A 71 5.48 -1.91 -4.00
CA ALA A 71 5.08 -3.32 -3.79
C ALA A 71 5.69 -4.29 -4.82
N PHE A 72 6.07 -3.78 -5.98
CA PHE A 72 6.76 -4.54 -7.04
C PHE A 72 8.22 -4.87 -6.70
N ASN A 73 8.86 -4.07 -5.84
CA ASN A 73 10.29 -4.18 -5.52
C ASN A 73 10.56 -4.46 -4.03
N LEU A 74 9.59 -4.21 -3.14
CA LEU A 74 9.72 -4.45 -1.72
C LEU A 74 9.76 -5.95 -1.45
N ILE A 75 10.95 -6.46 -1.17
CA ILE A 75 11.22 -7.88 -0.94
C ILE A 75 10.86 -8.29 0.49
N VAL A 76 10.23 -9.44 0.60
CA VAL A 76 9.99 -10.15 1.86
C VAL A 76 10.70 -11.49 1.83
N THR A 77 11.52 -11.75 2.84
CA THR A 77 12.16 -13.06 3.05
C THR A 77 11.20 -13.98 3.79
N LEU A 78 10.76 -15.05 3.11
CA LEU A 78 9.91 -16.08 3.69
C LEU A 78 10.70 -16.99 4.64
N LYS A 79 10.00 -17.79 5.45
CA LYS A 79 10.61 -18.72 6.43
C LYS A 79 11.60 -19.72 5.82
N ASN A 80 11.43 -20.05 4.53
CA ASN A 80 12.32 -20.94 3.80
C ASN A 80 13.49 -20.21 3.13
N GLY A 81 13.73 -18.94 3.47
CA GLY A 81 14.80 -18.10 2.92
C GLY A 81 14.49 -17.51 1.54
N ARG A 82 13.34 -17.84 0.93
CA ARG A 82 12.99 -17.30 -0.39
C ARG A 82 12.63 -15.83 -0.29
N GLU A 83 13.20 -15.03 -1.18
CA GLU A 83 12.86 -13.63 -1.37
C GLU A 83 11.73 -13.49 -2.38
N VAL A 84 10.67 -12.80 -1.98
CA VAL A 84 9.47 -12.62 -2.81
C VAL A 84 8.99 -11.17 -2.74
N PRO A 85 8.67 -10.53 -3.88
CA PRO A 85 8.06 -9.20 -3.88
C PRO A 85 6.71 -9.19 -3.15
N LEU A 86 6.43 -8.11 -2.44
CA LEU A 86 5.19 -7.95 -1.68
C LEU A 86 3.94 -8.12 -2.54
N GLU A 87 3.96 -7.62 -3.78
CA GLU A 87 2.85 -7.76 -4.73
C GLU A 87 2.51 -9.24 -4.99
N ASN A 88 3.52 -10.11 -5.17
CA ASN A 88 3.31 -11.56 -5.32
C ASN A 88 2.64 -12.15 -4.07
N ILE A 89 3.13 -11.78 -2.88
CA ILE A 89 2.57 -12.26 -1.60
C ILE A 89 1.11 -11.85 -1.47
N PHE A 90 0.79 -10.60 -1.82
CA PHE A 90 -0.57 -10.08 -1.73
C PHE A 90 -1.55 -10.89 -2.57
N HIS A 91 -1.25 -11.14 -3.86
CA HIS A 91 -2.15 -11.93 -4.71
C HIS A 91 -2.14 -13.42 -4.40
N ALA A 92 -0.99 -14.00 -4.07
CA ALA A 92 -0.88 -15.40 -3.68
C ALA A 92 -1.74 -15.73 -2.45
N SER A 93 -1.96 -14.74 -1.57
CA SER A 93 -2.72 -14.90 -0.34
C SER A 93 -4.23 -14.74 -0.54
N LYS A 94 -4.72 -14.30 -1.70
CA LYS A 94 -6.16 -14.09 -1.93
C LYS A 94 -6.92 -15.41 -1.89
N VAL A 95 -8.06 -15.41 -1.22
CA VAL A 95 -9.01 -16.52 -1.17
C VAL A 95 -10.33 -16.05 -1.76
N PHE A 96 -10.89 -16.85 -2.65
CA PHE A 96 -12.12 -16.60 -3.37
C PHE A 96 -13.15 -17.69 -3.06
N GLU A 97 -14.40 -17.50 -3.49
CA GLU A 97 -15.48 -18.48 -3.32
C GLU A 97 -15.11 -19.87 -3.87
N ASN A 98 -14.47 -19.91 -5.03
CA ASN A 98 -14.19 -21.14 -5.76
C ASN A 98 -12.68 -21.45 -5.88
N GLY A 99 -11.82 -20.82 -5.07
CA GLY A 99 -10.39 -21.08 -5.16
C GLY A 99 -9.49 -20.23 -4.28
N GLY A 100 -8.19 -20.53 -4.35
CA GLY A 100 -7.15 -19.87 -3.56
C GLY A 100 -6.95 -20.50 -2.17
N PRO A 101 -5.88 -20.13 -1.46
CA PRO A 101 -4.79 -19.25 -1.89
C PRO A 101 -3.92 -19.88 -2.99
N PHE A 102 -3.51 -19.07 -3.97
CA PHE A 102 -2.73 -19.51 -5.13
C PHE A 102 -1.23 -19.35 -4.87
N LYS A 103 -0.62 -20.31 -4.18
CA LYS A 103 0.80 -20.25 -3.78
C LYS A 103 1.77 -20.21 -4.97
N GLU A 104 1.35 -20.68 -6.14
CA GLU A 104 2.15 -20.62 -7.37
C GLU A 104 2.44 -19.18 -7.80
N LEU A 105 1.60 -18.21 -7.40
CA LEU A 105 1.83 -16.80 -7.68
C LEU A 105 3.10 -16.25 -6.98
N LEU A 106 3.63 -16.95 -5.98
CA LEU A 106 4.89 -16.59 -5.32
C LEU A 106 6.13 -16.78 -6.21
N THR A 107 6.02 -17.53 -7.30
CA THR A 107 7.19 -17.91 -8.14
C THR A 107 7.20 -17.30 -9.52
N ILE A 108 6.12 -16.65 -9.95
CA ILE A 108 6.03 -16.06 -11.28
C ILE A 108 6.56 -14.61 -11.28
N PRO A 109 6.93 -14.06 -12.46
CA PRO A 109 7.33 -12.67 -12.57
C PRO A 109 6.26 -11.71 -12.02
N THR A 110 6.65 -10.74 -11.19
CA THR A 110 5.71 -9.86 -10.48
C THR A 110 4.74 -9.11 -11.38
N HIS A 111 5.18 -8.73 -12.58
CA HIS A 111 4.36 -8.02 -13.56
C HIS A 111 3.27 -8.89 -14.20
N GLU A 112 3.37 -10.22 -14.06
CA GLU A 112 2.39 -11.20 -14.54
C GLU A 112 1.36 -11.56 -13.47
N VAL A 113 1.66 -11.36 -12.18
CA VAL A 113 0.81 -11.82 -11.06
C VAL A 113 -0.63 -11.32 -11.16
N LYS A 114 -0.82 -10.03 -11.48
CA LYS A 114 -2.17 -9.44 -11.61
C LYS A 114 -2.95 -9.97 -12.82
N ARG A 115 -2.28 -10.66 -13.75
CA ARG A 115 -2.86 -11.18 -14.99
C ARG A 115 -3.24 -12.66 -14.89
N ASP A 116 -2.96 -13.31 -13.76
CA ASP A 116 -3.36 -14.70 -13.55
C ASP A 116 -4.90 -14.81 -13.57
N SER A 117 -5.43 -15.65 -14.47
CA SER A 117 -6.87 -15.73 -14.73
C SER A 117 -7.65 -16.19 -13.50
N ARG A 118 -7.02 -16.98 -12.61
CA ARG A 118 -7.64 -17.48 -11.38
C ARG A 118 -8.04 -16.35 -10.43
N LEU A 119 -7.43 -15.16 -10.53
CA LEU A 119 -7.80 -13.99 -9.73
C LEU A 119 -9.14 -13.36 -10.17
N VAL A 120 -9.66 -13.74 -11.33
CA VAL A 120 -10.93 -13.25 -11.90
C VAL A 120 -11.96 -14.38 -11.99
N GLU A 121 -11.52 -15.58 -12.37
CA GLU A 121 -12.40 -16.74 -12.63
C GLU A 121 -12.88 -17.45 -11.36
N SER A 122 -12.28 -17.18 -10.21
CA SER A 122 -12.56 -17.92 -8.95
C SER A 122 -13.73 -17.37 -8.13
N GLY A 123 -14.53 -16.46 -8.67
CA GLY A 123 -15.67 -15.83 -7.98
C GLY A 123 -15.29 -14.66 -7.09
N CYS A 124 -16.15 -14.32 -6.13
CA CYS A 124 -15.90 -13.17 -5.25
C CYS A 124 -14.73 -13.42 -4.30
N LEU A 125 -13.96 -12.37 -4.01
CA LEU A 125 -12.92 -12.42 -2.96
C LEU A 125 -13.61 -12.58 -1.60
N THR A 126 -13.20 -13.57 -0.81
CA THR A 126 -13.78 -13.88 0.52
C THR A 126 -12.83 -13.53 1.66
N GLY A 127 -11.54 -13.41 1.39
CA GLY A 127 -10.53 -13.03 2.39
C GLY A 127 -9.11 -13.22 1.89
N PHE A 128 -8.17 -13.27 2.83
CA PHE A 128 -6.79 -13.67 2.56
C PHE A 128 -6.36 -14.77 3.52
N PHE A 129 -5.45 -15.64 3.08
CA PHE A 129 -4.86 -16.67 3.92
C PHE A 129 -3.34 -16.59 3.87
N SER A 130 -2.72 -16.38 5.03
CA SER A 130 -1.27 -16.29 5.15
C SER A 130 -0.81 -16.80 6.51
N ASN A 131 0.29 -17.57 6.52
CA ASN A 131 0.92 -18.13 7.72
C ASN A 131 -0.08 -18.85 8.67
N GLY A 132 -0.99 -19.65 8.11
CA GLY A 132 -1.97 -20.41 8.90
C GLY A 132 -3.14 -19.59 9.44
N LYS A 133 -3.26 -18.31 9.04
CA LYS A 133 -4.31 -17.40 9.50
C LYS A 133 -5.15 -16.88 8.35
N THR A 134 -6.46 -16.85 8.56
CA THR A 134 -7.42 -16.16 7.70
C THR A 134 -7.54 -14.69 8.10
N TRP A 135 -7.53 -13.82 7.11
CA TRP A 135 -7.65 -12.37 7.25
C TRP A 135 -8.98 -11.90 6.65
N PRO A 136 -9.70 -11.02 7.36
CA PRO A 136 -10.97 -10.50 6.90
C PRO A 136 -10.78 -9.48 5.77
N LEU A 137 -11.86 -9.21 5.04
CA LEU A 137 -11.94 -8.12 4.05
C LEU A 137 -12.22 -6.75 4.67
N THR A 138 -12.53 -6.70 5.97
CA THR A 138 -12.79 -5.45 6.70
C THR A 138 -11.95 -5.44 7.97
N PRO A 139 -11.17 -4.37 8.23
CA PRO A 139 -10.97 -3.17 7.40
C PRO A 139 -10.36 -3.46 6.02
N LYS A 140 -10.76 -2.70 4.98
CA LYS A 140 -10.46 -3.03 3.56
C LYS A 140 -8.98 -3.21 3.23
N THR A 141 -8.10 -2.48 3.92
CA THR A 141 -6.65 -2.50 3.68
C THR A 141 -5.90 -3.38 4.66
N VAL A 142 -6.56 -3.99 5.66
CA VAL A 142 -5.89 -4.55 6.85
C VAL A 142 -4.82 -5.58 6.51
N PHE A 143 -5.09 -6.47 5.56
CA PHE A 143 -4.10 -7.47 5.15
C PHE A 143 -2.92 -6.85 4.38
N TYR A 144 -3.20 -5.89 3.50
CA TYR A 144 -2.17 -5.21 2.71
C TYR A 144 -1.26 -4.35 3.61
N ASP A 145 -1.85 -3.58 4.51
CA ASP A 145 -1.15 -2.77 5.50
C ASP A 145 -0.26 -3.68 6.38
N TRP A 146 -0.78 -4.82 6.84
CA TRP A 146 -0.03 -5.79 7.64
C TRP A 146 1.24 -6.29 6.92
N ILE A 147 1.11 -6.79 5.69
CA ILE A 147 2.27 -7.36 4.97
C ILE A 147 3.30 -6.26 4.63
N TYR A 148 2.84 -5.05 4.31
CA TYR A 148 3.72 -3.92 3.98
C TYR A 148 4.50 -3.42 5.20
N ILE A 149 3.81 -3.25 6.33
CA ILE A 149 4.42 -2.83 7.59
C ILE A 149 5.42 -3.87 8.09
N ASN A 150 5.09 -5.16 8.00
CA ASN A 150 6.02 -6.21 8.42
C ASN A 150 7.23 -6.32 7.48
N ALA A 151 7.05 -6.11 6.17
CA ALA A 151 8.17 -6.05 5.22
C ALA A 151 9.15 -4.92 5.59
N LEU A 152 8.62 -3.72 5.86
CA LEU A 152 9.41 -2.57 6.29
C LEU A 152 10.08 -2.78 7.65
N LYS A 153 9.37 -3.36 8.61
CA LYS A 153 9.89 -3.69 9.95
C LYS A 153 11.12 -4.59 9.91
N LEU A 154 11.15 -5.53 8.97
CA LEU A 154 12.28 -6.46 8.79
C LEU A 154 13.44 -5.84 8.01
N ASN A 155 13.21 -4.78 7.23
CA ASN A 155 14.22 -4.12 6.41
C ASN A 155 14.81 -2.88 7.11
N LYS A 156 15.87 -3.08 7.90
CA LYS A 156 16.51 -2.03 8.72
C LYS A 156 16.99 -0.81 7.91
N GLU A 157 17.48 -1.05 6.69
CA GLU A 157 17.98 0.01 5.82
C GLU A 157 16.83 0.89 5.34
N LEU A 158 15.79 0.31 4.74
CA LEU A 158 14.60 1.06 4.28
C LEU A 158 13.90 1.75 5.44
N HIS A 159 13.81 1.11 6.61
CA HIS A 159 13.29 1.70 7.84
C HIS A 159 14.01 3.01 8.19
N SER A 160 15.35 3.01 8.23
CA SER A 160 16.13 4.18 8.64
C SER A 160 15.96 5.39 7.70
N GLN A 161 15.62 5.14 6.44
CA GLN A 161 15.42 6.18 5.44
C GLN A 161 13.97 6.68 5.41
N ILE A 162 12.98 5.77 5.45
CA ILE A 162 11.57 6.14 5.30
C ILE A 162 11.04 7.01 6.44
N ILE A 163 11.58 6.85 7.66
CA ILE A 163 11.14 7.61 8.85
C ILE A 163 11.46 9.12 8.77
N GLN A 164 12.35 9.51 7.85
CA GLN A 164 12.73 10.91 7.60
C GLN A 164 11.65 11.68 6.83
N TYR A 165 10.69 10.96 6.23
CA TYR A 165 9.57 11.54 5.49
C TYR A 165 8.33 11.70 6.38
N ASN A 166 7.44 12.60 5.98
CA ASN A 166 6.18 12.84 6.69
C ASN A 166 4.94 12.88 5.76
N ALA A 167 5.15 12.67 4.46
CA ALA A 167 4.09 12.50 3.48
C ALA A 167 4.52 11.56 2.36
N PHE A 168 3.55 10.85 1.78
CA PHE A 168 3.80 9.86 0.75
C PHE A 168 2.78 9.97 -0.39
N THR A 169 3.23 9.71 -1.61
CA THR A 169 2.38 9.67 -2.80
C THR A 169 2.61 8.39 -3.60
N ASP A 170 1.59 8.01 -4.37
CA ASP A 170 1.67 6.95 -5.37
C ASP A 170 0.95 7.45 -6.62
N ILE A 171 1.70 7.83 -7.65
CA ILE A 171 1.16 8.42 -8.87
C ILE A 171 0.31 7.44 -9.68
N GLU A 172 0.56 6.14 -9.51
CA GLU A 172 -0.18 5.07 -10.19
C GLU A 172 -1.45 4.67 -9.44
N PHE A 173 -1.56 5.04 -8.15
CA PHE A 173 -2.77 4.81 -7.37
C PHE A 173 -3.95 5.61 -7.91
N ASN A 174 -5.10 4.95 -8.02
CA ASN A 174 -6.37 5.56 -8.36
C ASN A 174 -7.43 5.10 -7.36
N PRO A 175 -7.89 5.96 -6.44
CA PRO A 175 -8.84 5.59 -5.38
C PRO A 175 -10.20 5.14 -5.92
N LYS A 176 -10.51 5.42 -7.19
CA LYS A 176 -11.73 4.92 -7.86
C LYS A 176 -11.62 3.47 -8.33
N LYS A 177 -10.41 2.90 -8.37
CA LYS A 177 -10.13 1.56 -8.93
C LYS A 177 -9.49 0.60 -7.94
N SER A 178 -8.77 1.12 -6.95
CA SER A 178 -8.07 0.32 -5.95
C SER A 178 -8.29 0.90 -4.57
N VAL A 179 -8.35 0.02 -3.58
CA VAL A 179 -8.42 0.40 -2.16
C VAL A 179 -7.04 0.35 -1.50
N ASN A 180 -6.20 -0.60 -1.92
CA ASN A 180 -4.84 -0.74 -1.37
C ASN A 180 -3.89 0.24 -2.04
N CYS A 181 -3.06 0.90 -1.23
CA CYS A 181 -2.08 1.89 -1.65
C CYS A 181 -0.81 1.78 -0.81
N GLN A 182 0.34 1.62 -1.47
CA GLN A 182 1.66 1.55 -0.83
C GLN A 182 2.03 2.84 -0.11
N ALA A 183 1.69 4.01 -0.65
CA ALA A 183 1.94 5.30 -0.01
C ALA A 183 1.15 5.47 1.30
N ARG A 184 -0.11 4.99 1.34
CA ARG A 184 -0.91 4.96 2.57
C ARG A 184 -0.31 4.01 3.62
N ALA A 185 0.08 2.82 3.22
CA ALA A 185 0.70 1.84 4.12
C ALA A 185 2.05 2.35 4.69
N ALA A 186 2.84 3.05 3.88
CA ALA A 186 4.06 3.74 4.31
C ALA A 186 3.78 4.86 5.32
N ALA A 187 2.75 5.68 5.09
CA ALA A 187 2.34 6.71 6.05
C ALA A 187 1.93 6.09 7.40
N LEU A 188 1.16 5.00 7.37
CA LEU A 188 0.75 4.26 8.57
C LEU A 188 1.97 3.71 9.31
N TYR A 189 2.92 3.09 8.59
CA TYR A 189 4.16 2.58 9.15
C TYR A 189 4.93 3.68 9.91
N VAL A 190 5.18 4.82 9.25
CA VAL A 190 5.95 5.92 9.84
C VAL A 190 5.23 6.51 11.05
N SER A 191 3.91 6.61 11.02
CA SER A 191 3.13 7.05 12.18
C SER A 191 3.28 6.11 13.37
N LEU A 192 3.12 4.80 13.17
CA LEU A 192 3.30 3.79 14.23
C LEU A 192 4.71 3.81 14.83
N VAL A 193 5.73 4.03 14.00
CA VAL A 193 7.12 4.21 14.46
C VAL A 193 7.25 5.47 15.32
N LYS A 194 6.77 6.62 14.82
CA LYS A 194 6.86 7.91 15.53
C LYS A 194 6.07 7.94 16.83
N ASN A 195 5.06 7.09 16.96
CA ASN A 195 4.27 6.92 18.17
C ASN A 195 4.84 5.87 19.14
N GLY A 196 5.88 5.12 18.75
CA GLY A 196 6.42 4.02 19.57
C GLY A 196 5.49 2.82 19.72
N THR A 197 4.44 2.71 18.90
CA THR A 197 3.41 1.66 19.00
C THR A 197 3.59 0.53 17.99
N LEU A 198 4.56 0.63 17.06
CA LEU A 198 4.79 -0.36 16.01
C LEU A 198 4.88 -1.80 16.57
N GLU A 199 5.69 -2.03 17.60
CA GLU A 199 5.88 -3.37 18.17
C GLU A 199 4.61 -3.94 18.81
N GLN A 200 3.88 -3.10 19.56
CA GLN A 200 2.62 -3.49 20.19
C GLN A 200 1.57 -3.84 19.13
N VAL A 201 1.38 -2.96 18.14
CA VAL A 201 0.35 -3.09 17.10
C VAL A 201 0.65 -4.25 16.16
N THR A 202 1.93 -4.53 15.90
CA THR A 202 2.35 -5.64 15.01
C THR A 202 2.64 -6.95 15.75
N ARG A 203 2.35 -7.02 17.07
CA ARG A 203 2.65 -8.19 17.90
C ARG A 203 1.96 -9.46 17.41
N SER A 204 0.72 -9.32 16.93
CA SER A 204 -0.02 -10.39 16.30
C SER A 204 -0.96 -9.81 15.25
N ALA A 205 -1.43 -10.68 14.36
CA ALA A 205 -2.44 -10.30 13.39
C ALA A 205 -3.77 -9.89 14.04
N ASP A 206 -4.17 -10.52 15.14
CA ASP A 206 -5.40 -10.17 15.87
C ASP A 206 -5.30 -8.79 16.51
N GLU A 207 -4.16 -8.47 17.13
CA GLU A 207 -3.86 -7.13 17.66
C GLU A 207 -3.93 -6.08 16.55
N PHE A 208 -3.32 -6.36 15.40
CA PHE A 208 -3.31 -5.44 14.27
C PHE A 208 -4.72 -5.18 13.71
N ILE A 209 -5.50 -6.25 13.52
CA ILE A 209 -6.89 -6.15 13.06
C ILE A 209 -7.72 -5.37 14.07
N ALA A 210 -7.63 -5.71 15.36
CA ALA A 210 -8.37 -5.03 16.43
C ALA A 210 -8.01 -3.55 16.48
N HIS A 211 -6.73 -3.21 16.40
CA HIS A 211 -6.24 -1.83 16.44
C HIS A 211 -6.79 -0.98 15.28
N LEU A 212 -6.75 -1.50 14.05
CA LEU A 212 -7.27 -0.78 12.88
C LEU A 212 -8.80 -0.78 12.78
N SER A 213 -9.48 -1.74 13.41
CA SER A 213 -10.95 -1.82 13.43
C SER A 213 -11.61 -0.81 14.37
N GLN A 214 -10.85 -0.16 15.26
CA GLN A 214 -11.36 0.92 16.13
C GLN A 214 -11.95 2.10 15.32
N SER A 215 -11.68 2.19 14.01
CA SER A 215 -12.20 3.24 13.09
C SER A 215 -13.63 3.07 12.57
N ILE A 216 -14.32 1.93 12.77
CA ILE A 216 -15.61 1.70 12.10
C ILE A 216 -16.73 2.65 12.62
N GLY A 217 -16.43 3.51 13.61
CA GLY A 217 -17.33 4.55 14.12
C GLY A 217 -17.41 5.87 13.35
N SER A 218 -16.58 6.17 12.33
CA SER A 218 -16.72 7.45 11.61
C SER A 218 -16.21 7.46 10.16
N CYS A 219 -17.16 7.73 9.27
CA CYS A 219 -17.06 8.34 7.94
C CYS A 219 -16.50 7.55 6.74
N ALA A 220 -17.37 7.53 5.73
CA ALA A 220 -17.17 7.36 4.30
C ALA A 220 -16.77 5.96 3.83
N SER A 221 -17.80 5.15 3.55
CA SER A 221 -17.71 4.07 2.56
C SER A 221 -17.43 4.68 1.18
N PRO A 222 -16.28 4.44 0.53
CA PRO A 222 -16.22 4.60 -0.91
C PRO A 222 -17.17 3.55 -1.50
N VAL A 223 -18.25 4.05 -2.11
CA VAL A 223 -19.16 3.28 -2.95
C VAL A 223 -18.34 2.75 -4.11
N GLN A 224 -18.03 1.45 -4.06
CA GLN A 224 -17.58 0.73 -5.23
C GLN A 224 -18.79 0.61 -6.13
N LYS A 225 -18.82 1.35 -7.23
CA LYS A 225 -19.63 0.92 -8.37
C LYS A 225 -19.03 -0.39 -8.85
N ASP A 226 -19.92 -1.35 -9.06
CA ASP A 226 -19.63 -2.72 -9.42
C ASP A 226 -18.46 -2.83 -10.40
N LEU A 227 -17.49 -3.66 -10.02
CA LEU A 227 -16.41 -4.11 -10.90
C LEU A 227 -16.83 -5.41 -11.60
N PHE A 228 -18.10 -5.45 -11.99
CA PHE A 228 -18.73 -6.43 -12.86
C PHE A 228 -19.78 -5.66 -13.67
N ILE A 229 -19.79 -5.86 -14.98
CA ILE A 229 -20.94 -5.46 -15.82
C ILE A 229 -22.12 -6.35 -15.43
#